data_AF-A0A7K0NHY4-F1
#
_entry.id   AF-A0A7K0NHY4-F1
#
_cell.length_a   1.000
_cell.length_b   1.000
_cell.length_c   1.000
_cell.angle_alpha   90.00
_cell.angle_beta   90.00
_cell.angle_gamma   90.00
#
_symmetry.space_group_name_H-M   'P 1'
#
loop_
_entity.id
_entity.type
_entity.pdbx_description
1 polymer ?
#
loop_
_entity_poly.entity_id
_entity_poly.type
_entity_poly.pdbx_seq_one_letter_code
_entity_poly.pdbx_strand_id
1 'polypeptide(L)' 'MSLLSWKIHGTGKTISSGEVVSTDERLSWPRTIGVGLQHIAAMFGATFLVPIITGLPPTTTLFFSGIGTLLFLI' A
#
# COMPACT_ATOMS: atom_id res chain seq x y z
N MET A 1 -11.35 2.46 21.30
CA MET A 1 -11.24 2.09 19.87
C MET A 1 -10.07 1.13 19.72
N SER A 2 -10.30 -0.09 19.23
CA SER A 2 -9.21 -1.02 18.95
C SER A 2 -8.52 -0.58 17.66
N LEU A 3 -7.26 -0.13 17.77
CA LEU A 3 -6.40 0.30 16.65
C LEU A 3 -6.07 -0.83 15.64
N LEU A 4 -6.63 -2.04 15.83
CA LEU A 4 -6.23 -3.26 15.14
C LEU A 4 -7.39 -4.06 14.54
N SER A 5 -8.63 -3.57 14.59
CA SER A 5 -9.79 -4.30 14.06
C SER A 5 -10.27 -3.72 12.72
N TRP A 6 -9.55 -4.05 11.64
CA TRP A 6 -10.05 -3.81 10.28
C TRP A 6 -11.25 -4.71 9.99
N LYS A 7 -12.38 -4.11 9.59
CA LYS A 7 -13.57 -4.84 9.17
C LYS A 7 -13.36 -5.47 7.81
N ILE A 8 -13.80 -6.70 7.61
CA ILE A 8 -13.75 -7.33 6.29
C ILE A 8 -14.91 -6.76 5.46
N HIS A 9 -14.60 -6.21 4.29
CA HIS A 9 -15.61 -5.70 3.36
C HIS A 9 -16.38 -6.88 2.73
N GLY A 10 -17.66 -7.02 3.07
CA GLY A 10 -18.52 -8.12 2.61
C GLY A 10 -17.93 -9.50 2.90
N THR A 11 -17.66 -10.28 1.85
CA THR A 11 -17.00 -11.60 1.92
C THR A 11 -15.47 -11.53 1.78
N GLY A 12 -14.91 -10.34 1.55
CA GLY A 12 -13.50 -10.10 1.22
C GLY A 12 -13.06 -10.65 -0.14
N LYS A 13 -13.99 -11.21 -0.94
CA LYS A 13 -13.73 -11.94 -2.20
C LYS A 13 -14.48 -11.39 -3.41
N THR A 14 -15.43 -10.50 -3.27
CA THR A 14 -16.12 -9.91 -4.42
C THR A 14 -16.43 -8.47 -4.05
N ILE A 15 -16.07 -7.55 -4.94
CA ILE A 15 -16.52 -6.16 -4.88
C ILE A 15 -17.56 -6.04 -5.99
N SER A 16 -18.79 -5.69 -5.65
CA SER A 16 -19.84 -5.49 -6.66
C SER A 16 -19.56 -4.22 -7.46
N SER A 17 -19.99 -4.16 -8.72
CA SER A 17 -19.82 -2.94 -9.54
C SER A 17 -20.52 -1.75 -8.86
N GLY A 18 -19.74 -0.73 -8.47
CA GLY A 18 -20.21 0.45 -7.74
C GLY A 18 -19.94 0.43 -6.22
N GLU A 19 -19.41 -0.67 -5.69
CA GLU A 19 -19.04 -0.80 -4.28
C GLU A 19 -17.60 -0.31 -4.05
N VAL A 20 -17.37 0.46 -2.98
CA VAL A 20 -16.08 1.07 -2.65
C VAL A 20 -15.61 0.53 -1.31
N VAL A 21 -14.34 0.11 -1.23
CA VAL A 21 -13.73 -0.33 0.02
C VAL A 21 -13.24 0.89 0.79
N SER A 22 -13.78 1.09 1.99
CA SER A 22 -13.43 2.22 2.86
C SER A 22 -12.08 2.00 3.56
N THR A 23 -11.49 3.06 4.11
CA THR A 23 -10.16 3.02 4.76
C THR A 23 -10.11 2.17 6.03
N ASP A 24 -11.25 1.98 6.70
CA ASP A 24 -11.42 1.12 7.88
C ASP A 24 -11.74 -0.34 7.51
N GLU A 25 -11.90 -0.61 6.22
CA GLU A 25 -12.23 -1.92 5.67
C GLU A 25 -11.05 -2.57 4.95
N ARG A 26 -11.06 -3.89 4.92
CA ARG A 26 -10.06 -4.69 4.20
C ARG A 26 -10.70 -5.77 3.35
N LEU A 27 -10.03 -6.13 2.27
CA LEU A 27 -10.31 -7.38 1.57
C LEU A 27 -9.72 -8.59 2.32
N SER A 28 -9.95 -9.79 1.77
CA SER A 28 -9.21 -10.97 2.17
C SER A 28 -7.69 -10.74 2.05
N TRP A 29 -6.93 -11.26 3.02
CA TRP A 29 -5.47 -11.08 3.12
C TRP A 29 -4.69 -11.27 1.80
N PRO A 30 -4.93 -12.32 0.99
CA PRO A 30 -4.23 -12.48 -0.28
C PRO A 30 -4.45 -11.33 -1.27
N ARG A 31 -5.65 -10.75 -1.26
CA ARG A 31 -6.00 -9.62 -2.14
C ARG A 31 -5.49 -8.31 -1.60
N THR A 32 -5.56 -8.09 -0.30
CA THR A 32 -4.96 -6.91 0.33
C THR A 32 -3.47 -6.85 0.02
N ILE A 33 -2.76 -7.98 0.08
CA ILE A 33 -1.36 -8.08 -0.36
C ILE A 33 -1.23 -7.79 -1.86
N GLY A 34 -2.09 -8.37 -2.70
CA GLY A 34 -2.09 -8.11 -4.15
C GLY A 34 -2.26 -6.63 -4.52
N VAL A 35 -3.19 -5.93 -3.87
CA VAL A 35 -3.39 -4.48 -4.04
C VAL A 35 -2.17 -3.70 -3.54
N GLY A 36 -1.57 -4.11 -2.42
CA GLY A 36 -0.31 -3.52 -1.95
C GLY A 36 0.82 -3.66 -2.96
N LEU A 37 0.97 -4.82 -3.60
CA LEU A 37 1.96 -5.03 -4.67
C LEU A 37 1.69 -4.15 -5.90
N GLN A 38 0.42 -3.99 -6.29
CA GLN A 38 0.04 -3.06 -7.36
C GLN A 38 0.39 -1.62 -7.02
N HIS A 39 0.19 -1.21 -5.76
CA HIS A 39 0.57 0.12 -5.29
C HIS A 39 2.09 0.35 -5.37
N ILE A 40 2.89 -0.64 -4.94
CA ILE A 40 4.36 -0.58 -5.06
C ILE A 40 4.78 -0.44 -6.53
N ALA A 41 4.20 -1.23 -7.42
CA ALA A 41 4.47 -1.15 -8.85
C ALA A 41 4.10 0.23 -9.44
N ALA A 42 2.99 0.82 -9.00
CA ALA A 42 2.57 2.14 -9.43
C ALA A 42 3.51 3.26 -8.94
N MET A 43 4.02 3.18 -7.71
CA MET A 43 4.95 4.18 -7.16
C MET A 43 6.37 4.08 -7.73
N PHE A 44 6.74 2.93 -8.30
CA PHE A 44 8.10 2.59 -8.70
C PHE A 44 8.78 3.67 -9.55
N GLY A 45 8.05 4.29 -10.49
CA GLY A 45 8.59 5.28 -11.41
C GLY A 45 9.32 6.42 -10.70
N ALA A 46 8.62 7.18 -9.85
CA ALA A 46 9.21 8.32 -9.16
C ALA A 46 10.24 7.91 -8.09
N THR A 47 9.95 6.83 -7.34
CA THR A 47 10.79 6.37 -6.23
C THR A 47 12.15 5.84 -6.68
N PHE A 48 12.27 5.31 -7.91
CA PHE A 48 13.55 4.90 -8.49
C PHE A 48 14.19 5.97 -9.37
N LEU A 49 13.40 6.74 -10.11
CA LEU A 49 13.93 7.75 -11.02
C LEU A 49 14.76 8.81 -10.29
N VAL A 50 14.27 9.34 -9.16
CA VAL A 50 14.96 10.41 -8.43
C VAL A 50 16.33 9.95 -7.87
N PRO A 51 16.45 8.80 -7.18
CA PRO A 51 17.74 8.29 -6.74
C PRO A 51 18.73 8.06 -7.89
N ILE A 52 18.25 7.53 -9.02
CA ILE A 52 19.09 7.24 -10.17
C ILE A 52 19.70 8.52 -10.74
N ILE A 53 18.90 9.58 -10.92
CA ILE A 53 19.41 10.86 -11.44
C ILE A 53 20.25 11.65 -10.43
N THR A 54 20.06 11.43 -9.12
CA THR A 54 20.81 12.10 -8.05
C THR A 54 22.05 11.32 -7.59
N GLY A 55 22.28 10.11 -8.12
CA GLY A 55 23.38 9.23 -7.74
C GLY A 55 23.23 8.58 -6.36
N LEU A 56 22.01 8.55 -5.81
CA LEU A 56 21.72 7.91 -4.53
C LEU A 56 21.38 6.43 -4.72
N PRO A 57 21.72 5.56 -3.74
CA PRO A 57 21.37 4.14 -3.79
C PRO A 57 19.84 3.93 -3.74
N PRO A 58 19.21 3.38 -4.80
CA PRO A 58 17.74 3.22 -4.86
C PRO A 58 17.18 2.35 -3.74
N THR A 59 17.93 1.33 -3.30
CA THR A 59 17.55 0.43 -2.20
C THR A 59 17.38 1.20 -0.88
N THR A 60 18.25 2.16 -0.61
CA THR A 60 18.19 2.98 0.61
C THR A 60 17.00 3.94 0.55
N THR A 61 16.77 4.57 -0.61
CA THR A 61 15.59 5.42 -0.81
C THR A 61 14.28 4.64 -0.66
N LEU A 62 14.20 3.43 -1.22
CA LEU A 62 13.02 2.58 -1.10
C LEU A 62 12.77 2.16 0.36
N PHE A 63 13.83 1.82 1.08
CA PHE A 63 13.74 1.48 2.51
C PHE A 63 13.19 2.65 3.34
N PHE A 64 13.77 3.84 3.19
CA PHE A 64 13.29 5.03 3.91
C PHE A 64 11.92 5.50 3.44
N SER A 65 11.58 5.35 2.16
CA SER A 65 10.24 5.60 1.65
C SER A 65 9.22 4.68 2.31
N GLY A 66 9.53 3.39 2.46
CA GLY A 66 8.66 2.43 3.15
C GLY A 66 8.47 2.78 4.63
N ILE A 67 9.55 3.12 5.33
CA ILE A 67 9.48 3.59 6.72
C ILE A 67 8.64 4.87 6.83
N GLY A 68 8.86 5.84 5.94
CA GLY A 68 8.11 7.09 5.91
C GLY A 68 6.61 6.85 5.72
N THR A 69 6.22 5.94 4.83
CA THR A 69 4.82 5.56 4.64
C THR A 69 4.24 4.87 5.87
N LEU A 70 4.98 3.99 6.55
CA LEU A 70 4.52 3.38 7.80
C LEU A 70 4.33 4.42 8.91
N LEU A 71 5.26 5.36 9.07
CA LEU A 71 5.16 6.44 10.04
C LEU A 71 4.00 7.41 9.71
N PHE A 72 3.67 7.59 8.44
CA PHE A 72 2.55 8.42 8.03
C PHE A 72 1.18 7.79 8.35
N LEU A 73 1.10 6.46 8.32
CA LEU A 73 -0.14 5.71 8.55
C LEU A 73 -0.43 5.41 10.02
N ILE A 74 0.60 5.45 10.87
CA ILE A 74 0.51 5.26 12.33
C ILE A 74 0.11 6.58 13.00
#